data_AF-U5WM16-F1
#
_entry.id   AF-U5WM16-F1
#
_cell.length_a   1.000
_cell.length_b   1.000
_cell.length_c   1.000
_cell.angle_alpha   90.00
_cell.angle_beta   90.00
_cell.angle_gamma   90.00
#
_symmetry.space_group_name_H-M   'P 1'
#
loop_
_entity.id
_entity.type
_entity.pdbx_description
1 polymer ?
#
loop_
_entity_poly.entity_id
_entity_poly.type
_entity_poly.pdbx_seq_one_letter_code
_entity_poly.pdbx_strand_id
1 'polypeptide(L)'
;MLIGIGVAPAGRGGADPECANGQPDAVPAGKGQQVIVDYFAAINNHEYRTAWGYLGGPMRAMYSTGLATFSSVMREHVKCVRVTSITVARSTDPDISASLGIQWYRVTFDAEYLTPFEAGVGTLPPFYKTHADPHEGAPPPLIINQGTSP
;
A
#
# COMPACT_ATOMS: atom_id res chain seq x y z
N MET A 1 -1.06 38.26 -27.64
CA MET A 1 -1.24 38.83 -26.30
C MET A 1 -2.28 37.98 -25.59
N LEU A 2 -1.84 37.24 -24.56
CA LEU A 2 -2.59 36.22 -23.81
C LEU A 2 -3.61 36.85 -22.85
N ILE A 3 -4.86 36.39 -22.86
CA ILE A 3 -5.83 36.37 -21.73
C ILE A 3 -6.90 35.34 -22.11
N GLY A 4 -7.33 34.33 -21.36
CA GLY A 4 -7.04 33.78 -20.04
C GLY A 4 -8.10 32.69 -19.85
N ILE A 5 -7.69 31.42 -19.73
CA ILE A 5 -8.65 30.32 -19.54
C ILE A 5 -8.88 30.17 -18.04
N GLY A 6 -10.06 30.60 -17.58
CA GLY A 6 -10.53 30.32 -16.23
C GLY A 6 -10.75 28.81 -16.06
N VAL A 7 -9.93 28.17 -15.26
CA VAL A 7 -10.20 26.81 -14.78
C VAL A 7 -11.24 26.94 -13.68
N ALA A 8 -12.49 26.63 -13.99
CA ALA A 8 -13.51 26.41 -12.99
C ALA A 8 -13.16 25.14 -12.19
N PRO A 9 -13.30 25.12 -10.85
CA PRO A 9 -13.17 23.90 -10.08
C PRO A 9 -14.39 23.04 -10.40
N ALA A 10 -14.24 22.04 -11.26
CA ALA A 10 -15.26 21.04 -11.47
C ALA A 10 -15.43 20.27 -10.15
N GLY A 11 -16.61 20.44 -9.54
CA GLY A 11 -16.98 19.78 -8.30
C GLY A 11 -16.79 18.27 -8.39
N ARG A 12 -16.16 17.70 -7.37
CA ARG A 12 -16.28 16.28 -7.02
C ARG A 12 -17.70 16.05 -6.51
N GLY A 13 -18.62 15.89 -7.44
CA GLY A 13 -20.03 15.59 -7.20
C GLY A 13 -20.51 14.66 -8.29
N GLY A 14 -20.16 13.39 -8.17
CA GLY A 14 -20.57 12.32 -9.08
C GLY A 14 -19.96 11.02 -8.61
N ALA A 15 -20.78 9.99 -8.44
CA ALA A 15 -20.42 8.69 -7.91
C ALA A 15 -19.29 8.04 -8.74
N ASP A 16 -18.05 8.23 -8.31
CA ASP A 16 -16.94 7.34 -8.67
C ASP A 16 -17.26 5.99 -8.01
N PRO A 17 -17.12 4.84 -8.69
CA PRO A 17 -17.12 3.55 -8.01
C PRO A 17 -16.09 3.63 -6.88
N GLU A 18 -16.49 3.30 -5.65
CA GLU A 18 -15.74 3.61 -4.41
C GLU A 18 -14.24 3.27 -4.48
N CYS A 19 -13.83 2.31 -5.31
CA CYS A 19 -12.43 1.96 -5.53
C CYS A 19 -11.90 2.05 -6.99
N ALA A 20 -12.67 2.50 -7.98
CA ALA A 20 -12.21 2.68 -9.38
C ALA A 20 -11.42 1.49 -9.99
N ASN A 21 -11.88 0.26 -9.72
CA ASN A 21 -11.19 -1.00 -10.08
C ASN A 21 -9.74 -1.12 -9.55
N GLY A 22 -9.40 -0.34 -8.52
CA GLY A 22 -8.13 -0.44 -7.82
C GLY A 22 -6.99 0.29 -8.53
N GLN A 23 -7.30 1.12 -9.52
CA GLN A 23 -6.31 1.89 -10.24
C GLN A 23 -5.74 2.99 -9.34
N PRO A 24 -4.43 2.99 -9.04
CA PRO A 24 -3.85 3.95 -8.10
C PRO A 24 -3.86 5.37 -8.67
N ASP A 25 -4.17 6.36 -7.83
CA ASP A 25 -3.92 7.78 -8.14
C ASP A 25 -2.54 8.25 -7.65
N ALA A 26 -1.98 7.52 -6.69
CA ALA A 26 -0.68 7.83 -6.14
C ALA A 26 0.41 7.69 -7.22
N VAL A 27 1.22 8.73 -7.36
CA VAL A 27 2.42 8.71 -8.20
C VAL A 27 3.63 8.45 -7.29
N PRO A 28 4.20 7.22 -7.28
CA PRO A 28 5.34 6.91 -6.45
C PRO A 28 6.59 7.68 -6.91
N ALA A 29 7.24 8.37 -5.97
CA ALA A 29 8.47 9.13 -6.17
C ALA A 29 9.74 8.32 -5.84
N GLY A 30 9.61 7.07 -5.37
CA GLY A 30 10.75 6.22 -5.03
C GLY A 30 10.38 4.75 -4.86
N LYS A 31 11.40 3.88 -4.82
CA LYS A 31 11.22 2.41 -4.81
C LYS A 31 10.37 1.89 -3.65
N GLY A 32 10.50 2.47 -2.45
CA GLY A 32 9.69 2.09 -1.30
C GLY A 32 8.21 2.47 -1.44
N GLN A 33 7.91 3.53 -2.20
CA GLN A 33 6.54 3.87 -2.54
C GLN A 33 5.99 2.95 -3.64
N GLN A 34 6.82 2.68 -4.66
CA GLN A 34 6.46 1.80 -5.77
C GLN A 34 6.07 0.40 -5.28
N VAL A 35 6.82 -0.21 -4.37
CA VAL A 35 6.50 -1.56 -3.88
C VAL A 35 5.13 -1.62 -3.18
N ILE A 36 4.73 -0.56 -2.49
CA ILE A 36 3.41 -0.50 -1.85
C ILE A 36 2.31 -0.41 -2.91
N VAL A 37 2.50 0.39 -3.96
CA VAL A 37 1.55 0.48 -5.08
C VAL A 37 1.44 -0.87 -5.80
N ASP A 38 2.56 -1.50 -6.12
CA ASP A 38 2.61 -2.79 -6.82
C ASP A 38 1.98 -3.91 -5.98
N TYR A 39 2.18 -3.88 -4.66
CA TYR A 39 1.54 -4.82 -3.73
C TYR A 39 0.01 -4.76 -3.81
N PHE A 40 -0.58 -3.56 -3.78
CA PHE A 40 -2.02 -3.41 -3.89
C PHE A 40 -2.54 -3.69 -5.29
N ALA A 41 -1.80 -3.34 -6.34
CA ALA A 41 -2.14 -3.73 -7.70
C ALA A 41 -2.20 -5.26 -7.85
N ALA A 42 -1.25 -5.98 -7.27
CA ALA A 42 -1.26 -7.45 -7.25
C ALA A 42 -2.44 -8.02 -6.45
N ILE A 43 -2.83 -7.39 -5.33
CA ILE A 43 -4.05 -7.77 -4.59
C ILE A 43 -5.30 -7.60 -5.45
N ASN A 44 -5.46 -6.44 -6.11
CA ASN A 44 -6.60 -6.13 -6.96
C ASN A 44 -6.71 -7.07 -8.16
N ASN A 45 -5.58 -7.50 -8.71
CA ASN A 45 -5.52 -8.47 -9.82
C ASN A 45 -5.62 -9.93 -9.36
N HIS A 46 -5.85 -10.20 -8.07
CA HIS A 46 -5.85 -11.54 -7.46
C HIS A 46 -4.53 -12.32 -7.65
N GLU A 47 -3.43 -11.63 -7.92
CA GLU A 47 -2.09 -12.19 -8.07
C GLU A 47 -1.41 -12.37 -6.71
N TYR A 48 -2.03 -13.15 -5.82
CA TYR A 48 -1.61 -13.24 -4.41
C TYR A 48 -0.18 -13.74 -4.22
N ARG A 49 0.34 -14.53 -5.15
CA ARG A 49 1.75 -14.96 -5.14
C ARG A 49 2.71 -13.78 -5.36
N THR A 50 2.36 -12.88 -6.27
CA THR A 50 3.10 -11.64 -6.54
C THR A 50 3.02 -10.71 -5.33
N ALA A 51 1.81 -10.49 -4.79
CA ALA A 51 1.60 -9.68 -3.59
C ALA A 51 2.41 -10.21 -2.39
N TRP A 52 2.42 -11.52 -2.17
CA TRP A 52 3.23 -12.19 -1.15
C TRP A 52 4.74 -12.00 -1.37
N GLY A 53 5.17 -11.90 -2.63
CA GLY A 53 6.54 -11.60 -3.06
C GLY A 53 7.04 -10.27 -2.51
N TYR A 54 6.17 -9.26 -2.39
CA TYR A 54 6.51 -7.94 -1.85
C TYR A 54 6.58 -7.88 -0.31
N LEU A 55 6.13 -8.92 0.39
CA LEU A 55 6.23 -8.99 1.85
C LEU A 55 7.60 -9.50 2.29
N GLY A 56 8.21 -8.84 3.27
CA GLY A 56 9.43 -9.29 3.94
C GLY A 56 9.16 -10.36 4.99
N GLY A 57 10.23 -10.96 5.52
CA GLY A 57 10.17 -12.05 6.51
C GLY A 57 9.21 -11.80 7.68
N PRO A 58 9.29 -10.64 8.38
CA PRO A 58 8.40 -10.35 9.51
C PRO A 58 6.92 -10.30 9.13
N MET A 59 6.58 -9.66 8.01
CA MET A 59 5.21 -9.61 7.50
C MET A 59 4.69 -10.99 7.08
N ARG A 60 5.53 -11.80 6.42
CA ARG A 60 5.17 -13.18 6.04
C ARG A 60 4.91 -14.06 7.26
N ALA A 61 5.67 -13.86 8.35
CA ALA A 61 5.49 -14.61 9.58
C ALA A 61 4.12 -14.38 10.25
N MET A 62 3.46 -13.25 10.00
CA MET A 62 2.09 -12.99 10.50
C MET A 62 1.04 -13.96 9.95
N TYR A 63 1.31 -14.61 8.82
CA TYR A 63 0.36 -15.48 8.13
C TYR A 63 0.53 -16.98 8.41
N SER A 64 1.14 -17.37 9.53
CA SER A 64 1.30 -18.74 10.08
C SER A 64 1.52 -19.90 9.06
N THR A 65 0.51 -20.27 8.31
CA THR A 65 0.48 -21.24 7.19
C THR A 65 0.87 -20.66 5.82
N GLY A 66 1.39 -19.43 5.77
CA GLY A 66 2.06 -18.83 4.63
C GLY A 66 1.11 -18.32 3.53
N LEU A 67 1.53 -18.45 2.26
CA LEU A 67 0.83 -17.92 1.09
C LEU A 67 -0.64 -18.36 1.01
N ALA A 68 -0.98 -19.57 1.45
CA ALA A 68 -2.36 -20.07 1.39
C ALA A 68 -3.30 -19.23 2.28
N THR A 69 -2.88 -18.97 3.52
CA THR A 69 -3.67 -18.15 4.47
C THR A 69 -3.70 -16.70 4.06
N PHE A 70 -2.58 -16.15 3.59
CA PHE A 70 -2.57 -14.82 3.00
C PHE A 70 -3.58 -14.67 1.86
N SER A 71 -3.56 -15.61 0.91
CA SER A 71 -4.46 -15.58 -0.24
C SER A 71 -5.92 -15.72 0.18
N SER A 72 -6.20 -16.56 1.19
CA SER A 72 -7.54 -16.73 1.74
C SER A 72 -8.05 -15.45 2.38
N VAL A 73 -7.26 -14.86 3.29
CA VAL A 73 -7.60 -13.61 4.00
C VAL A 73 -7.85 -12.47 3.01
N MET A 74 -6.96 -12.29 2.03
CA MET A 74 -7.13 -11.22 1.04
C MET A 74 -8.36 -11.43 0.16
N ARG A 75 -8.62 -12.67 -0.27
CA ARG A 75 -9.80 -13.00 -1.07
C ARG A 75 -11.11 -12.84 -0.29
N GLU A 76 -11.09 -13.12 1.00
CA GLU A 76 -12.30 -13.07 1.85
C GLU A 76 -12.68 -11.63 2.19
N HIS A 77 -11.70 -10.78 2.48
CA HIS A 77 -11.96 -9.45 3.03
C HIS A 77 -11.84 -8.31 2.02
N VAL A 78 -10.91 -8.38 1.07
CA VAL A 78 -10.58 -7.25 0.20
C VAL A 78 -11.20 -7.45 -1.18
N LYS A 79 -12.13 -6.55 -1.55
CA LYS A 79 -12.68 -6.50 -2.91
C LYS A 79 -11.76 -5.69 -3.81
N CYS A 80 -11.31 -4.53 -3.33
CA CYS A 80 -10.52 -3.60 -4.10
C CYS A 80 -9.81 -2.59 -3.19
N VAL A 81 -8.61 -2.16 -3.59
CA VAL A 81 -7.86 -1.08 -2.92
C VAL A 81 -7.33 -0.08 -3.93
N ARG A 82 -7.72 1.18 -3.80
CA ARG A 82 -7.18 2.31 -4.57
C ARG A 82 -6.21 3.07 -3.68
N VAL A 83 -4.93 3.07 -4.03
CA VAL A 83 -3.92 3.89 -3.35
C VAL A 83 -4.04 5.33 -3.85
N THR A 84 -4.55 6.23 -3.02
CA THR A 84 -4.80 7.63 -3.41
C THR A 84 -3.62 8.55 -3.10
N SER A 85 -2.83 8.23 -2.07
CA SER A 85 -1.64 8.99 -1.72
C SER A 85 -0.63 8.13 -0.98
N ILE A 86 0.66 8.40 -1.20
CA ILE A 86 1.76 7.82 -0.45
C ILE A 86 2.81 8.88 -0.15
N THR A 87 3.17 9.01 1.13
CA THR A 87 4.14 10.02 1.59
C THR A 87 5.10 9.42 2.60
N VAL A 88 6.32 9.94 2.65
CA VAL A 88 7.28 9.53 3.69
C VAL A 88 6.74 9.98 5.05
N ALA A 89 6.59 9.02 5.97
CA ALA A 89 6.18 9.31 7.34
C ALA A 89 7.41 9.60 8.20
N ARG A 90 7.33 10.65 9.02
CA ARG A 90 8.31 10.89 10.08
C ARG A 90 8.03 9.89 11.21
N SER A 91 9.08 9.24 11.70
CA SER A 91 9.02 8.31 12.83
C SER A 91 10.22 8.53 13.73
N THR A 92 10.04 8.25 15.01
CA THR A 92 11.14 8.13 16.01
C THR A 92 11.63 6.68 16.13
N ASP A 93 11.12 5.78 15.30
CA ASP A 93 11.59 4.40 15.20
C ASP A 93 13.11 4.36 14.96
N PRO A 94 13.90 3.82 15.91
CA PRO A 94 15.36 3.83 15.83
C PRO A 94 15.90 2.96 14.69
N ASP A 95 15.09 2.03 14.16
CA ASP A 95 15.48 1.18 13.04
C ASP A 95 15.33 1.90 11.68
N ILE A 96 14.82 3.14 11.65
CA ILE A 96 14.72 3.92 10.42
C ILE A 96 16.09 4.43 10.01
N SER A 97 16.48 4.08 8.79
CA SER A 97 17.77 4.47 8.23
C SER A 97 17.63 4.62 6.71
N ALA A 98 17.65 5.87 6.24
CA ALA A 98 17.61 6.19 4.82
C ALA A 98 18.80 5.56 4.07
N SER A 99 19.98 5.51 4.71
CA SER A 99 21.19 4.91 4.16
C SER A 99 21.11 3.40 4.02
N LEU A 100 20.27 2.74 4.83
CA LEU A 100 19.98 1.31 4.74
C LEU A 100 18.65 1.04 4.01
N GLY A 101 18.02 2.06 3.42
CA GLY A 101 16.76 1.91 2.70
C GLY A 101 15.57 1.50 3.56
N ILE A 102 15.62 1.73 4.89
CA ILE A 102 14.54 1.43 5.83
C ILE A 102 13.73 2.69 6.07
N GLN A 103 12.45 2.71 5.69
CA GLN A 103 11.62 3.90 5.75
C GLN A 103 10.14 3.56 6.01
N TRP A 104 9.47 4.39 6.82
CA TRP A 104 8.03 4.40 6.98
C TRP A 104 7.35 5.29 5.95
N TYR A 105 6.21 4.82 5.45
CA TYR A 105 5.32 5.54 4.56
C TYR A 105 3.93 5.62 5.16
N ARG A 106 3.32 6.79 5.06
CA ARG A 106 1.89 6.97 5.28
C ARG A 106 1.18 6.80 3.95
N VAL A 107 0.16 5.94 3.94
CA VAL A 107 -0.59 5.58 2.76
C VAL A 107 -2.07 5.88 3.00
N THR A 108 -2.70 6.49 2.01
CA THR A 108 -4.15 6.78 2.01
C THR A 108 -4.80 5.91 0.94
N PHE A 109 -5.97 5.37 1.27
CA PHE A 109 -6.69 4.42 0.44
C PHE A 109 -8.15 4.81 0.32
N ASP A 110 -8.73 4.53 -0.84
CA ASP A 110 -10.15 4.21 -0.95
C ASP A 110 -10.24 2.68 -1.13
N ALA A 111 -10.90 1.98 -0.21
CA ALA A 111 -10.92 0.52 -0.20
C ALA A 111 -12.36 -0.01 -0.11
N GLU A 112 -12.68 -0.98 -0.96
CA GLU A 112 -13.92 -1.75 -0.89
C GLU A 112 -13.64 -3.11 -0.26
N TYR A 113 -14.45 -3.49 0.73
CA TYR A 113 -14.34 -4.76 1.44
C TYR A 113 -15.52 -5.68 1.10
N LEU A 114 -15.27 -6.98 0.99
CA LEU A 114 -16.32 -8.00 0.83
C LEU A 114 -16.94 -8.33 2.20
N THR A 115 -16.09 -8.54 3.19
CA THR A 115 -16.44 -8.65 4.61
C THR A 115 -15.48 -7.76 5.39
N PRO A 116 -15.98 -6.86 6.27
CA PRO A 116 -15.09 -6.10 7.14
C PRO A 116 -14.26 -7.05 8.01
N PHE A 117 -12.99 -6.72 8.26
CA PHE A 117 -12.25 -7.41 9.32
C PHE A 117 -12.98 -7.14 10.67
N GLU A 118 -13.00 -8.10 11.59
CA GLU A 118 -13.76 -7.96 12.85
C GLU A 118 -13.44 -6.64 13.59
N ALA A 119 -14.45 -6.08 14.26
CA ALA A 119 -14.42 -4.74 14.84
C ALA A 119 -13.16 -4.50 15.69
N GLY A 120 -12.34 -3.53 15.28
CA GLY A 120 -11.05 -3.20 15.90
C GLY A 120 -9.82 -3.52 15.03
N VAL A 121 -9.98 -4.36 14.01
CA VAL A 121 -8.95 -4.79 13.04
C VAL A 121 -9.31 -4.35 11.60
N GLY A 122 -10.42 -3.62 11.48
CA GLY A 122 -11.34 -3.46 10.34
C GLY A 122 -10.86 -2.85 9.03
N THR A 123 -9.66 -2.28 8.96
CA THR A 123 -9.23 -1.47 7.81
C THR A 123 -7.77 -1.68 7.52
N LEU A 124 -7.39 -1.59 6.24
CA LEU A 124 -5.99 -1.58 5.83
C LEU A 124 -5.20 -0.55 6.68
N PRO A 125 -4.08 -0.96 7.28
CA PRO A 125 -3.29 -0.07 8.12
C PRO A 125 -2.78 1.12 7.32
N PRO A 126 -2.79 2.36 7.85
CA PRO A 126 -2.36 3.53 7.10
C PRO A 126 -0.83 3.71 7.03
N PHE A 127 -0.04 2.92 7.76
CA PHE A 127 1.42 3.02 7.77
C PHE A 127 2.07 1.71 7.35
N TYR A 128 3.09 1.81 6.49
CA TYR A 128 3.88 0.69 5.99
C TYR A 128 5.36 1.00 6.08
N LYS A 129 6.14 0.05 6.60
CA LYS A 129 7.60 0.12 6.66
C LYS A 129 8.18 -0.73 5.54
N THR A 130 9.06 -0.15 4.74
CA THR A 130 9.80 -0.91 3.73
C THR A 130 11.28 -0.99 4.06
N HIS A 131 11.93 -2.04 3.60
CA HIS A 131 13.39 -2.19 3.63
C HIS A 131 13.90 -2.56 2.23
N ALA A 132 14.79 -1.75 1.70
CA ALA A 132 15.55 -2.05 0.50
C ALA A 132 16.92 -2.58 0.90
N ASP A 133 17.10 -3.91 0.95
CA ASP A 133 18.39 -4.50 1.30
C ASP A 133 19.44 -4.03 0.27
N PRO A 134 20.47 -3.27 0.69
CA PRO A 134 21.47 -2.73 -0.23
C PRO A 134 22.57 -3.74 -0.59
N HIS A 135 22.60 -4.92 0.05
CA HIS A 135 23.62 -5.95 -0.11
C HIS A 135 23.13 -7.16 -0.92
N GLU A 136 21.82 -7.44 -0.93
CA GLU A 136 21.23 -8.34 -1.91
C GLU A 136 21.12 -7.63 -3.26
N GLY A 137 21.67 -8.24 -4.32
CA GLY A 137 21.67 -7.69 -5.67
C GLY A 137 20.26 -7.43 -6.22
N ALA A 138 19.73 -6.25 -5.93
CA ALA A 138 18.58 -5.59 -6.56
C ALA A 138 17.18 -6.26 -6.48
N PRO A 139 16.73 -6.92 -5.38
CA PRO A 139 15.30 -7.09 -5.21
C PRO A 139 14.61 -5.72 -4.98
N PRO A 140 13.34 -5.56 -5.38
CA PRO A 140 12.56 -4.41 -4.95
C PRO A 140 12.49 -4.36 -3.42
N PRO A 141 12.34 -3.17 -2.80
CA PRO A 141 12.17 -3.07 -1.35
C PRO A 141 11.02 -3.95 -0.89
N LEU A 142 11.13 -4.54 0.30
CA LEU A 142 10.07 -5.39 0.86
C LEU A 142 9.31 -4.65 1.94
N ILE A 143 8.00 -4.89 2.02
CA ILE A 143 7.16 -4.42 3.12
C ILE A 143 7.45 -5.31 4.33
N ILE A 144 8.10 -4.72 5.34
CA ILE A 144 8.56 -5.45 6.54
C ILE A 144 7.72 -5.17 7.78
N ASN A 145 6.86 -4.16 7.76
CA ASN A 145 5.92 -3.88 8.85
C ASN A 145 4.73 -3.05 8.36
N GLN A 146 3.63 -3.07 9.12
CA GLN A 146 2.46 -2.23 8.91
C GLN A 146 1.77 -1.89 10.24
N GLY A 147 1.07 -0.76 10.32
CA GLY A 147 0.41 -0.34 11.56
C GLY A 147 -0.45 0.91 11.48
N THR A 148 -1.00 1.30 12.64
CA THR A 148 -1.79 2.54 12.83
C THR A 148 -0.94 3.74 13.22
N SER A 149 0.33 3.52 13.53
CA SER A 149 1.36 4.53 13.74
C SER A 149 2.69 4.04 13.13
N PRO A 150 3.54 4.96 12.63
CA PRO A 150 4.88 4.63 12.17
C PRO A 150 5.86 4.49 13.35
#